data_AF-A0A7S3AQN2-F1
#
_entry.id   AF-A0A7S3AQN2-F1
#
_cell.length_a   1.000
_cell.length_b   1.000
_cell.length_c   1.000
_cell.angle_alpha   90.00
_cell.angle_beta   90.00
_cell.angle_gamma   90.00
#
_symmetry.space_group_name_H-M   'P 1'
#
loop_
_entity.id
_entity.type
_entity.pdbx_description
1 polymer ?
#
loop_
_entity_poly.entity_id
_entity_poly.type
_entity_poly.pdbx_seq_one_letter_code
_entity_poly.pdbx_strand_id
1 'polypeptide(L)'
;KRSGAGGTWHDWMALREQGAQWFSTAEEHHSGLFLNCPTDISSLDGELYITDTHNNRVVCISLDGACLGVIGSRGEEAGQFIYPKGITVAQGLLYVSEEKRVQV
;
A
#
# COMPACT_ATOMS: atom_id res chain seq x y z
N LYS A 1 -24.73 38.61 1.69
CA LYS A 1 -25.54 37.56 1.02
C LYS A 1 -24.65 36.89 -0.05
N ARG A 2 -24.38 35.58 0.11
CA ARG A 2 -23.61 34.62 -0.75
C ARG A 2 -22.12 34.98 -0.94
N SER A 3 -21.08 34.37 -0.34
CA SER A 3 -20.68 32.98 -0.01
C SER A 3 -20.45 32.06 -1.21
N GLY A 4 -19.18 31.72 -1.46
CA GLY A 4 -18.72 30.71 -2.43
C GLY A 4 -17.19 30.66 -2.43
N ALA A 5 -16.63 29.82 -1.57
CA ALA A 5 -15.21 29.69 -1.29
C ALA A 5 -14.43 29.19 -2.52
N GLY A 6 -13.39 29.93 -2.90
CA GLY A 6 -12.31 29.42 -3.75
C GLY A 6 -11.33 28.65 -2.87
N GLY A 7 -11.45 27.32 -2.87
CA GLY A 7 -10.43 26.44 -2.29
C GLY A 7 -9.24 26.37 -3.25
N THR A 8 -8.13 26.97 -2.86
CA THR A 8 -6.84 26.82 -3.55
C THR A 8 -6.27 25.43 -3.27
N TRP A 9 -5.47 24.88 -4.19
CA TRP A 9 -4.84 23.54 -4.15
C TRP A 9 -3.91 23.26 -2.95
N HIS A 10 -3.97 24.08 -1.90
CA HIS A 10 -3.12 24.02 -0.71
C HIS A 10 -3.88 23.63 0.58
N ASP A 11 -5.16 23.26 0.51
CA ASP A 11 -5.93 22.93 1.72
C ASP A 11 -5.76 21.47 2.20
N TRP A 12 -4.51 21.00 2.25
CA TRP A 12 -4.14 19.71 2.84
C TRP A 12 -4.22 19.72 4.38
N MET A 13 -4.36 20.91 4.98
CA MET A 13 -4.48 21.07 6.43
C MET A 13 -5.92 20.89 6.92
N ALA A 14 -6.95 21.12 6.11
CA ALA A 14 -8.35 20.89 6.48
C ALA A 14 -8.71 19.40 6.68
N LEU A 15 -7.95 18.46 6.11
CA LEU A 15 -8.16 17.01 6.32
C LEU A 15 -7.68 16.50 7.68
N ARG A 16 -6.92 17.31 8.44
CA ARG A 16 -6.48 16.95 9.80
C ARG A 16 -7.58 17.07 10.84
N GLU A 17 -8.57 17.95 10.64
CA GLU A 17 -9.69 18.14 11.58
C GLU A 17 -10.76 17.04 11.50
N GLN A 18 -10.67 16.13 10.52
CA GLN A 18 -11.58 14.97 10.37
C GLN A 18 -10.97 13.65 10.88
N GLY A 19 -9.86 13.70 11.61
CA GLY A 19 -9.30 12.51 12.27
C GLY A 19 -8.50 11.58 11.36
N ALA A 20 -8.02 12.05 10.20
CA ALA A 20 -7.07 11.29 9.40
C ALA A 20 -5.71 11.22 10.13
N GLN A 21 -5.50 10.17 10.92
CA GLN A 21 -4.18 9.79 11.41
C GLN A 21 -3.33 9.37 10.21
N TRP A 22 -2.31 10.16 9.90
CA TRP A 22 -1.29 9.74 8.95
C TRP A 22 -0.34 8.81 9.70
N PHE A 23 -0.37 7.52 9.38
CA PHE A 23 0.38 6.48 10.08
C PHE A 23 1.89 6.72 9.97
N SER A 24 2.44 7.42 10.96
CA SER A 24 3.83 7.25 11.36
C SER A 24 3.91 7.34 12.89
N THR A 25 3.61 6.23 13.56
CA THR A 25 4.19 5.99 14.87
C THR A 25 4.47 4.50 14.98
N ALA A 26 5.76 4.20 14.89
CA ALA A 26 6.33 2.96 15.37
C ALA A 26 6.03 2.84 16.87
N GLU A 27 4.92 2.20 17.22
CA GLU A 27 4.61 1.83 18.60
C GLU A 27 3.94 0.45 18.69
N GLU A 28 4.21 -0.47 17.78
CA GLU A 28 4.31 -1.90 18.12
C GLU A 28 5.44 -2.50 17.27
N HIS A 29 6.37 -3.19 17.91
CA HIS A 29 7.55 -3.78 17.28
C HIS A 29 7.16 -4.97 16.37
N HIS A 30 6.51 -4.68 15.25
CA HIS A 30 6.44 -5.60 14.12
C HIS A 30 7.64 -5.27 13.24
N SER A 31 8.80 -5.83 13.60
CA SER A 31 10.05 -5.74 12.82
C SER A 31 9.89 -6.13 11.33
N GLY A 32 8.76 -6.72 10.96
CA GLY A 32 8.35 -7.02 9.59
C GLY A 32 7.52 -5.95 8.86
N LEU A 33 7.25 -4.75 9.39
CA LEU A 33 6.33 -3.78 8.73
C LEU A 33 6.96 -2.48 8.23
N PHE A 34 8.27 -2.32 8.37
CA PHE A 34 8.96 -1.22 7.70
C PHE A 34 8.93 -1.43 6.18
N LEU A 35 8.19 -0.57 5.49
CA LEU A 35 8.22 -0.49 4.03
C LEU A 35 9.59 0.00 3.58
N ASN A 36 10.10 -0.60 2.51
CA ASN A 36 11.38 -0.27 1.89
C ASN A 36 11.17 -0.13 0.38
N CYS A 37 11.07 1.13 -0.06
CA CYS A 37 10.73 1.49 -1.44
C CYS A 37 9.33 0.98 -1.85
N PRO A 38 8.24 1.42 -1.17
CA PRO A 38 6.90 1.12 -1.65
C PRO A 38 6.66 1.82 -3.00
N THR A 39 6.22 1.07 -4.01
CA THR A 39 6.11 1.62 -5.39
C THR A 39 4.70 1.72 -5.93
N ASP A 40 3.78 0.84 -5.49
CA ASP A 40 2.40 0.84 -5.95
C ASP A 40 1.43 0.25 -4.89
N ILE A 41 0.14 0.52 -5.06
CA ILE A 41 -0.93 0.10 -4.14
C ILE A 41 -2.21 -0.28 -4.90
N SER A 42 -2.85 -1.37 -4.49
CA SER A 42 -4.17 -1.78 -4.99
C SER A 42 -5.08 -2.20 -3.83
N SER A 43 -6.40 -2.19 -4.06
CA SER A 43 -7.39 -2.59 -3.06
C SER A 43 -8.24 -3.76 -3.53
N LEU A 44 -8.55 -4.69 -2.64
CA LEU A 44 -9.52 -5.78 -2.85
C LEU A 44 -10.23 -6.07 -1.53
N ASP A 45 -11.55 -6.18 -1.55
CA ASP A 45 -12.39 -6.63 -0.41
C ASP A 45 -12.13 -5.94 0.95
N GLY A 46 -11.79 -4.65 0.95
CA GLY A 46 -11.54 -3.88 2.18
C GLY A 46 -10.11 -4.01 2.71
N GLU A 47 -9.21 -4.55 1.91
CA GLU A 47 -7.78 -4.63 2.18
C GLU A 47 -7.00 -3.82 1.14
N LEU A 48 -5.83 -3.31 1.54
CA LEU A 48 -4.86 -2.65 0.69
C LEU A 48 -3.61 -3.53 0.57
N TYR A 49 -3.10 -3.61 -0.64
CA TYR A 49 -1.93 -4.41 -1.01
C TYR A 49 -0.87 -3.47 -1.56
N ILE A 50 0.28 -3.43 -0.90
CA ILE A 50 1.38 -2.50 -1.22
C ILE A 50 2.59 -3.30 -1.69
N THR A 51 3.13 -2.97 -2.87
CA THR A 51 4.41 -3.54 -3.32
C THR A 51 5.56 -2.94 -2.54
N ASP A 52 6.24 -3.77 -1.74
CA ASP A 52 7.38 -3.37 -0.91
C ASP A 52 8.67 -3.82 -1.61
N THR A 53 9.08 -3.02 -2.60
CA THR A 53 9.97 -3.43 -3.70
C THR A 53 11.32 -3.92 -3.21
N HIS A 54 11.98 -3.21 -2.30
CA HIS A 54 13.32 -3.62 -1.84
C HIS A 54 13.27 -4.75 -0.81
N ASN A 55 12.10 -5.01 -0.21
CA ASN A 55 11.89 -6.18 0.64
C ASN A 55 11.37 -7.41 -0.12
N ASN A 56 11.10 -7.29 -1.42
CA ASN A 56 10.66 -8.39 -2.30
C ASN A 56 9.39 -9.09 -1.80
N ARG A 57 8.39 -8.29 -1.42
CA ARG A 57 7.11 -8.77 -0.88
C ARG A 57 5.98 -7.82 -1.21
N VAL A 58 4.76 -8.27 -0.95
CA VAL A 58 3.56 -7.43 -0.87
C VAL A 58 3.14 -7.36 0.60
N VAL A 59 2.81 -6.17 1.08
CA VAL A 59 2.27 -5.96 2.43
C VAL A 59 0.76 -5.79 2.33
N CYS A 60 0.01 -6.53 3.15
CA CYS A 60 -1.44 -6.46 3.24
C CYS A 60 -1.84 -5.71 4.50
N ILE A 61 -2.63 -4.66 4.35
CA ILE A 61 -3.16 -3.87 5.48
C ILE A 61 -4.68 -3.69 5.31
N SER A 62 -5.39 -3.52 6.41
CA SER A 62 -6.80 -3.11 6.37
C SER A 62 -6.91 -1.60 6.06
N LEU A 63 -8.11 -1.16 5.71
CA LEU A 63 -8.38 0.27 5.43
C LEU A 63 -8.14 1.20 6.63
N ASP A 64 -8.14 0.67 7.85
CA ASP A 64 -7.80 1.37 9.09
C ASP A 64 -6.30 1.29 9.45
N GLY A 65 -5.47 0.76 8.55
CA GLY A 65 -4.02 0.74 8.68
C GLY A 65 -3.44 -0.41 9.51
N ALA A 66 -4.27 -1.32 10.03
CA ALA A 66 -3.76 -2.50 10.71
C ALA A 66 -3.07 -3.44 9.72
N CYS A 67 -1.92 -3.98 10.09
CA CYS A 67 -1.27 -5.00 9.28
C CYS A 67 -2.02 -6.32 9.37
N LEU A 68 -2.36 -6.86 8.21
CA LEU A 68 -3.00 -8.17 8.07
C LEU A 68 -1.99 -9.26 7.73
N GLY A 69 -0.88 -8.91 7.05
CA GLY A 69 0.20 -9.84 6.78
C GLY A 69 1.12 -9.40 5.63
N VAL A 70 1.91 -10.36 5.15
CA VAL A 70 2.79 -10.19 4.00
C VAL A 70 2.67 -11.38 3.06
N ILE A 71 2.78 -11.12 1.76
CA ILE A 71 2.81 -12.14 0.72
C ILE A 71 4.21 -12.14 0.11
N GLY A 72 4.81 -13.33 0.10
CA GLY A 72 6.04 -13.62 -0.62
C GLY A 72 7.34 -13.28 0.08
N SER A 73 8.41 -13.61 -0.63
CA SER A 73 9.80 -13.44 -0.23
C SER A 73 10.66 -13.35 -1.48
N ARG A 74 11.95 -13.04 -1.33
CA ARG A 74 12.84 -12.95 -2.48
C ARG A 74 13.01 -14.30 -3.19
N GLY A 75 12.77 -14.35 -4.51
CA GLY A 75 13.07 -15.51 -5.36
C GLY A 75 12.19 -15.59 -6.61
N GLU A 76 12.33 -16.68 -7.35
CA GLU A 76 11.71 -16.87 -8.68
C GLU A 76 10.54 -17.87 -8.67
N GLU A 77 10.31 -18.54 -7.55
CA GLU A 77 9.22 -19.51 -7.42
C GLU A 77 7.85 -18.82 -7.34
N ALA A 78 6.78 -19.61 -7.40
CA ALA A 78 5.42 -19.11 -7.23
C ALA A 78 5.25 -18.46 -5.85
N GLY A 79 4.76 -17.22 -5.83
CA GLY A 79 4.60 -16.41 -4.62
C GLY A 79 5.91 -15.79 -4.11
N GLN A 80 7.04 -15.97 -4.79
CA GLN A 80 8.29 -15.26 -4.51
C GLN A 80 8.49 -14.13 -5.52
N PHE A 81 9.09 -13.02 -5.10
CA PHE A 81 9.26 -11.84 -5.93
C PHE A 81 10.73 -11.42 -6.06
N ILE A 82 11.05 -10.71 -7.14
CA ILE A 82 12.32 -9.99 -7.33
C ILE A 82 11.98 -8.56 -7.75
N TYR A 83 12.07 -7.63 -6.81
CA TYR A 83 11.71 -6.22 -7.03
C TYR A 83 10.30 -6.03 -7.62
N PRO A 84 9.23 -6.41 -6.89
CA PRO A 84 7.87 -6.14 -7.35
C PRO A 84 7.64 -4.63 -7.47
N LYS A 85 7.01 -4.19 -8.55
CA LYS A 85 6.78 -2.77 -8.87
C LYS A 85 5.30 -2.46 -8.93
N GLY A 86 4.63 -2.89 -10.01
CA GLY A 86 3.21 -2.60 -10.22
C GLY A 86 2.31 -3.67 -9.59
N ILE A 87 1.16 -3.25 -9.09
CA ILE A 87 0.14 -4.15 -8.53
C ILE A 87 -1.25 -3.73 -8.98
N THR A 88 -2.08 -4.69 -9.37
CA THR A 88 -3.47 -4.41 -9.75
C THR A 88 -4.38 -5.56 -9.39
N VAL A 89 -5.68 -5.29 -9.31
CA VAL A 89 -6.69 -6.28 -9.05
C VAL A 89 -7.60 -6.37 -10.26
N ALA A 90 -7.79 -7.59 -10.76
CA ALA A 90 -8.76 -7.87 -11.82
C ALA A 90 -9.47 -9.17 -11.52
N GLN A 91 -10.81 -9.16 -11.61
CA GLN A 91 -11.65 -10.36 -11.40
C GLN A 91 -11.41 -11.06 -10.04
N GLY A 92 -11.11 -10.29 -8.99
CA GLY A 92 -10.84 -10.82 -7.64
C GLY A 92 -9.45 -11.44 -7.47
N LEU A 93 -8.56 -11.30 -8.46
CA LEU A 93 -7.18 -11.76 -8.40
C LEU A 93 -6.21 -10.58 -8.33
N LEU A 94 -5.13 -10.76 -7.57
CA LEU A 94 -4.08 -9.78 -7.40
C LEU A 94 -2.95 -10.08 -8.39
N TYR A 95 -2.65 -9.15 -9.28
CA TYR A 95 -1.57 -9.26 -10.24
C TYR A 95 -0.40 -8.41 -9.80
N VAL A 96 0.77 -9.02 -9.63
CA VAL A 96 1.99 -8.32 -9.23
C VAL A 96 3.00 -8.43 -10.36
N SER A 97 3.46 -7.27 -10.84
CA SER A 97 4.50 -7.17 -11.85
C SER A 97 5.87 -6.96 -11.21
N GLU A 98 6.86 -7.67 -11.71
CA GLU A 98 8.26 -7.52 -11.36
C GLU A 98 9.09 -7.35 -12.64
N GLU A 99 10.39 -7.09 -12.49
CA GLU A 99 11.25 -6.99 -13.67
C GLU A 99 11.27 -8.34 -14.41
N LYS A 100 10.58 -8.37 -15.56
CA LYS A 100 10.50 -9.48 -16.53
C LYS A 100 9.46 -10.57 -16.23
N ARG A 101 8.62 -10.45 -15.19
CA ARG A 101 7.55 -11.42 -14.88
C ARG A 101 6.31 -10.76 -14.28
N VAL A 102 5.15 -11.37 -14.48
CA VAL A 102 3.89 -11.04 -13.76
C VAL A 102 3.43 -12.32 -13.06
N GLN A 103 3.00 -12.20 -11.81
CA GLN A 103 2.43 -13.28 -11.01
C GLN A 103 1.00 -12.98 -10.59
N VAL A 104 0.25 -14.06 -10.32
CA VAL A 104 -1.15 -14.09 -9.84
C VAL A 104 -1.20 -14.81 -8.51
#